data_AF-A0A6B3B9M5-F1
#
_entry.id   AF-A0A6B3B9M5-F1
#
_cell.length_a   1.000
_cell.length_b   1.000
_cell.length_c   1.000
_cell.angle_alpha   90.00
_cell.angle_beta   90.00
_cell.angle_gamma   90.00
#
_symmetry.space_group_name_H-M   'P 1'
#
loop_
_entity.id
_entity.type
_entity.pdbx_description
1 polymer ?
#
loop_
_entity_poly.entity_id
_entity_poly.type
_entity_poly.pdbx_seq_one_letter_code
_entity_poly.pdbx_strand_id
1 'polypeptide(L)'
;MNEFEGGDGRWLSLTNGGTAVFVDVLTFAVSELAREAWDFRFAALLSLQNQNVMGRGVVGFGLAELDWGDAPEEAAAAKDFLLRVLDLALTRHRWEELTYEPPRVEGYLRTFRTMVEDFDPATAKAGEDVLPGPQEAARASCVRHRVLNGLPFWEECVFCTEGV
;
A
#
# COMPACT_ATOMS: atom_id res chain seq x y z
N MET A 1 2.77 10.42 14.09
CA MET A 1 2.78 10.79 12.66
C MET A 1 3.37 9.58 11.95
N ASN A 2 2.81 9.22 10.80
CA ASN A 2 3.15 8.01 10.06
C ASN A 2 4.00 8.41 8.86
N GLU A 3 5.07 7.66 8.58
CA GLU A 3 6.11 8.09 7.65
C GLU A 3 6.33 7.05 6.56
N PHE A 4 6.20 7.47 5.31
CA PHE A 4 6.58 6.68 4.15
C PHE A 4 7.86 7.28 3.59
N GLU A 5 8.93 6.50 3.51
CA GLU A 5 10.25 6.99 3.11
C GLU A 5 10.53 6.67 1.65
N GLY A 6 11.08 7.64 0.92
CA GLY A 6 11.57 7.46 -0.45
C GLY A 6 13.09 7.37 -0.49
N GLY A 7 13.66 7.53 -1.68
CA GLY A 7 15.11 7.73 -1.84
C GLY A 7 15.57 9.11 -1.38
N ASP A 8 16.86 9.23 -1.10
CA ASP A 8 17.57 10.50 -0.87
C ASP A 8 16.98 11.40 0.24
N GLY A 9 16.46 10.78 1.32
CA GLY A 9 15.93 11.50 2.47
C GLY A 9 14.60 12.21 2.22
N ARG A 10 13.85 11.83 1.17
CA ARG A 10 12.46 12.27 1.00
C ARG A 10 11.53 11.41 1.85
N TRP A 11 10.53 12.03 2.46
CA TRP A 11 9.48 11.31 3.19
C TRP A 11 8.12 11.98 2.99
N LEU A 12 7.06 11.16 3.09
CA LEU A 12 5.68 11.60 3.20
C LEU A 12 5.21 11.34 4.63
N SER A 13 4.90 12.43 5.34
CA SER A 13 4.47 12.36 6.73
C SER A 13 2.97 12.64 6.85
N LEU A 14 2.21 11.68 7.40
CA LEU A 14 0.75 11.69 7.46
C LEU A 14 0.25 11.64 8.90
N THR A 15 -0.91 12.25 9.15
CA THR A 15 -1.66 12.00 10.39
C THR A 15 -2.27 10.61 10.36
N ASN A 16 -2.69 10.06 11.51
CA ASN A 16 -3.34 8.75 11.55
C ASN A 16 -4.57 8.71 10.62
N GLY A 17 -5.42 9.74 10.66
CA GLY A 17 -6.56 9.86 9.75
C GLY A 17 -6.14 9.99 8.28
N GLY A 18 -5.12 10.79 7.97
CA GLY A 18 -4.60 10.89 6.60
C GLY A 18 -4.01 9.57 6.09
N THR A 19 -3.44 8.77 6.98
CA THR A 19 -2.89 7.46 6.66
C THR A 19 -3.98 6.44 6.40
N ALA A 20 -5.04 6.41 7.23
CA ALA A 20 -6.19 5.54 7.01
C ALA A 20 -6.76 5.76 5.60
N VAL A 21 -7.08 7.02 5.27
CA VAL A 21 -7.59 7.39 3.95
C VAL A 21 -6.62 7.02 2.81
N PHE A 22 -5.32 7.28 2.99
CA PHE A 22 -4.29 6.96 2.00
C PHE A 22 -4.20 5.45 1.74
N VAL A 23 -4.23 4.63 2.80
CA VAL A 23 -4.19 3.17 2.70
C VAL A 23 -5.47 2.62 2.09
N ASP A 24 -6.64 3.17 2.41
CA ASP A 24 -7.93 2.68 1.89
C ASP A 24 -8.03 2.84 0.36
N VAL A 25 -7.66 4.01 -0.16
CA VAL A 25 -7.69 4.24 -1.61
C VAL A 25 -6.66 3.39 -2.36
N LEU A 26 -5.50 3.13 -1.75
CA LEU A 26 -4.52 2.19 -2.29
C LEU A 26 -5.02 0.75 -2.21
N THR A 27 -5.77 0.38 -1.17
CA THR A 27 -6.35 -0.95 -1.01
C THR A 27 -7.38 -1.24 -2.12
N PHE A 28 -8.19 -0.26 -2.53
CA PHE A 28 -9.05 -0.43 -3.70
C PHE A 28 -8.23 -0.66 -4.99
N ALA A 29 -7.24 0.20 -5.26
CA ALA A 29 -6.46 0.13 -6.48
C ALA A 29 -5.61 -1.16 -6.57
N VAL A 30 -4.94 -1.56 -5.48
CA VAL A 30 -4.13 -2.78 -5.45
C VAL A 30 -4.99 -4.03 -5.65
N SER A 31 -6.20 -4.04 -5.08
CA SER A 31 -7.11 -5.18 -5.18
C SER A 31 -7.65 -5.40 -6.59
N GLU A 32 -7.79 -4.32 -7.36
CA GLU A 32 -8.17 -4.38 -8.78
C GLU A 32 -7.01 -4.89 -9.65
N LEU A 33 -5.78 -4.45 -9.36
CA LEU A 33 -4.63 -4.64 -10.24
C LEU A 33 -3.78 -5.88 -9.94
N ALA A 34 -3.77 -6.39 -8.72
CA ALA A 34 -2.87 -7.45 -8.30
C ALA A 34 -3.09 -8.76 -9.08
N ARG A 35 -2.02 -9.27 -9.69
CA ARG A 35 -2.01 -10.53 -10.44
C ARG A 35 -0.79 -11.40 -10.12
N GLU A 36 0.32 -10.79 -9.75
CA GLU A 36 1.60 -11.48 -9.54
C GLU A 36 1.92 -11.67 -8.05
N ALA A 37 2.89 -12.56 -7.77
CA ALA A 37 3.28 -12.89 -6.41
C ALA A 37 3.70 -11.65 -5.59
N TRP A 38 4.44 -10.73 -6.21
CA TRP A 38 4.88 -9.48 -5.58
C TRP A 38 3.69 -8.58 -5.23
N ASP A 39 2.73 -8.41 -6.15
CA ASP A 39 1.54 -7.59 -5.98
C ASP A 39 0.74 -7.98 -4.72
N PHE A 40 0.57 -9.30 -4.50
CA PHE A 40 -0.15 -9.80 -3.33
C PHE A 40 0.61 -9.59 -2.02
N ARG A 41 1.96 -9.61 -2.04
CA ARG A 41 2.79 -9.24 -0.88
C ARG A 41 2.64 -7.76 -0.57
N PHE A 42 2.62 -6.91 -1.60
CA PHE A 42 2.39 -5.47 -1.43
C PHE A 42 0.99 -5.16 -0.90
N ALA A 43 -0.05 -5.86 -1.38
CA ALA A 43 -1.40 -5.75 -0.84
C ALA A 43 -1.48 -6.18 0.65
N ALA A 44 -0.71 -7.21 1.04
CA ALA A 44 -0.58 -7.58 2.45
C ALA A 44 0.11 -6.48 3.25
N LEU A 45 1.20 -5.89 2.75
CA LEU A 45 1.87 -4.76 3.39
C LEU A 45 0.92 -3.58 3.64
N LEU A 46 0.09 -3.22 2.66
CA LEU A 46 -0.93 -2.18 2.83
C LEU A 46 -1.94 -2.53 3.94
N SER A 47 -2.32 -3.80 4.05
CA SER A 47 -3.20 -4.26 5.13
C SER A 47 -2.55 -4.09 6.52
N LEU A 48 -1.22 -4.21 6.61
CA LEU A 48 -0.45 -3.93 7.82
C LEU A 48 -0.31 -2.43 8.12
N GLN A 49 -0.64 -1.55 7.18
CA GLN A 49 -0.64 -0.08 7.42
C GLN A 49 -2.00 0.44 7.89
N ASN A 50 -3.00 -0.44 8.00
CA ASN A 50 -4.33 -0.06 8.40
C ASN A 50 -4.37 0.38 9.88
N GLN A 51 -4.67 1.67 10.07
CA GLN A 51 -4.72 2.32 11.38
C GLN A 51 -5.86 1.83 12.30
N ASN A 52 -6.94 1.29 11.74
CA ASN A 52 -8.07 0.75 12.51
C ASN A 52 -7.75 -0.64 13.07
N VAL A 53 -6.82 -1.35 12.44
CA VAL A 53 -6.47 -2.71 12.79
C VAL A 53 -5.19 -2.78 13.63
N MET A 54 -4.16 -1.98 13.29
CA MET A 54 -2.89 -1.92 14.03
C MET A 54 -2.94 -1.11 15.34
N GLY A 55 -4.07 -0.48 15.65
CA GLY A 55 -4.25 0.27 16.90
C GLY A 55 -3.30 1.47 17.04
N ARG A 56 -3.50 2.54 16.25
CA ARG A 56 -2.89 3.88 16.44
C ARG A 56 -1.37 3.93 16.74
N GLY A 57 -0.58 2.96 16.27
CA GLY A 57 0.89 2.99 16.28
C GLY A 57 1.49 3.78 15.11
N VAL A 58 2.83 3.85 15.06
CA VAL A 58 3.58 4.35 13.89
C VAL A 58 3.46 3.29 12.79
N VAL A 59 2.73 3.61 11.73
CA VAL A 59 2.70 2.81 10.50
C VAL A 59 3.42 3.60 9.40
N GLY A 60 3.82 2.92 8.33
CA GLY A 60 4.73 3.45 7.33
C GLY A 60 5.74 2.41 6.89
N PHE A 61 6.38 2.65 5.75
CA PHE A 61 7.47 1.82 5.24
C PHE A 61 8.38 2.66 4.32
N GLY A 62 9.65 2.28 4.24
CA GLY A 62 10.58 2.86 3.27
C GLY A 62 10.60 2.10 1.94
N LEU A 63 10.63 2.82 0.82
CA LEU A 63 10.87 2.22 -0.51
C LEU A 63 12.21 1.47 -0.55
N ALA A 64 13.22 1.97 0.18
CA ALA A 64 14.52 1.32 0.28
C ALA A 64 14.48 -0.02 1.03
N GLU A 65 13.45 -0.27 1.83
CA GLU A 65 13.31 -1.48 2.64
C GLU A 65 12.42 -2.55 1.97
N LEU A 66 11.75 -2.20 0.87
CA LEU A 66 10.98 -3.17 0.11
C LEU A 66 11.92 -4.15 -0.60
N ASP A 67 11.54 -5.42 -0.58
CA ASP A 67 12.11 -6.44 -1.44
C ASP A 67 11.54 -6.26 -2.86
N TRP A 68 12.30 -5.59 -3.73
CA TRP A 68 11.92 -5.34 -5.13
C TRP A 68 12.15 -6.55 -6.05
N GLY A 69 12.66 -7.67 -5.53
CA GLY A 69 13.12 -8.81 -6.33
C GLY A 69 14.63 -8.82 -6.54
N ASP A 70 15.15 -9.99 -6.90
CA ASP A 70 16.59 -10.24 -7.01
C ASP A 70 17.14 -9.81 -8.38
N ALA A 71 16.27 -9.79 -9.39
CA ALA A 71 16.65 -9.47 -10.76
C ALA A 71 16.17 -8.07 -11.20
N PRO A 72 16.92 -7.34 -12.06
CA PRO A 72 16.52 -6.01 -12.53
C PRO A 72 15.12 -5.94 -13.16
N GLU A 73 14.71 -6.99 -13.86
CA GLU A 73 13.38 -7.11 -14.47
C GLU A 73 12.26 -7.25 -13.43
N GLU A 74 12.51 -7.94 -12.32
CA GLU A 74 11.55 -8.07 -11.21
C GLU A 74 11.38 -6.72 -10.53
N ALA A 75 12.50 -6.02 -10.27
CA ALA A 75 12.49 -4.70 -9.68
C ALA A 75 11.78 -3.66 -10.55
N ALA A 76 12.00 -3.72 -11.87
CA ALA A 76 11.29 -2.87 -12.83
C ALA A 76 9.77 -3.18 -12.86
N ALA A 77 9.39 -4.46 -12.83
CA ALA A 77 7.99 -4.87 -12.82
C ALA A 77 7.27 -4.45 -11.53
N ALA A 78 7.90 -4.62 -10.37
CA ALA A 78 7.38 -4.17 -9.08
C ALA A 78 7.21 -2.64 -9.02
N LYS A 79 8.19 -1.89 -9.54
CA LYS A 79 8.09 -0.42 -9.65
C LYS A 79 6.96 0.02 -10.58
N ASP A 80 6.86 -0.59 -11.76
CA ASP A 80 5.75 -0.31 -12.70
C ASP A 80 4.40 -0.60 -12.04
N PHE A 81 4.26 -1.73 -11.36
CA PHE A 81 3.03 -2.09 -10.67
C PHE A 81 2.65 -1.03 -9.61
N LEU A 82 3.58 -0.61 -8.76
CA LEU A 82 3.32 0.41 -7.74
C LEU A 82 2.88 1.74 -8.37
N LEU A 83 3.51 2.16 -9.47
CA LEU A 83 3.10 3.34 -10.22
C LEU A 83 1.68 3.20 -10.80
N ARG A 84 1.33 2.04 -11.36
CA ARG A 84 -0.03 1.77 -11.85
C ARG A 84 -1.08 1.79 -10.75
N VAL A 85 -0.77 1.27 -9.56
CA VAL A 85 -1.64 1.36 -8.38
C VAL A 85 -1.89 2.82 -8.00
N LEU A 86 -0.84 3.63 -7.96
CA LEU A 86 -0.93 5.06 -7.64
C LEU A 86 -1.72 5.84 -8.70
N ASP A 87 -1.49 5.54 -9.98
CA ASP A 87 -2.23 6.14 -11.10
C ASP A 87 -3.72 5.78 -11.04
N LEU A 88 -4.06 4.52 -10.78
CA LEU A 88 -5.46 4.11 -10.62
C LEU A 88 -6.11 4.79 -9.42
N ALA A 89 -5.43 4.87 -8.27
CA ALA A 89 -5.93 5.59 -7.10
C ALA A 89 -6.16 7.09 -7.40
N LEU A 90 -5.28 7.72 -8.19
CA LEU A 90 -5.42 9.12 -8.63
C LEU A 90 -6.62 9.35 -9.56
N THR A 91 -7.13 8.32 -10.24
CA THR A 91 -8.41 8.41 -10.98
C THR A 91 -9.64 8.44 -10.08
N ARG A 92 -9.45 8.45 -8.76
CA ARG A 92 -10.50 8.31 -7.73
C ARG A 92 -11.24 6.99 -7.81
N HIS A 93 -10.53 5.93 -8.17
CA HIS A 93 -11.10 4.59 -8.31
C HIS A 93 -11.78 4.14 -7.01
N ARG A 94 -13.11 3.98 -7.07
CA ARG A 94 -13.98 3.48 -5.98
C ARG A 94 -14.02 4.36 -4.73
N TRP A 95 -13.66 5.64 -4.82
CA TRP A 95 -13.72 6.54 -3.67
C TRP A 95 -15.15 6.78 -3.19
N GLU A 96 -16.14 6.60 -4.06
CA GLU A 96 -17.57 6.67 -3.71
C GLU A 96 -18.03 5.61 -2.70
N GLU A 97 -17.23 4.56 -2.49
CA GLU A 97 -17.49 3.53 -1.47
C GLU A 97 -17.01 3.95 -0.07
N LEU A 98 -16.22 5.02 0.04
CA LEU A 98 -15.81 5.58 1.33
C LEU A 98 -16.98 6.30 2.00
N THR A 99 -17.16 6.10 3.30
CA THR A 99 -18.18 6.80 4.11
C THR A 99 -17.76 8.21 4.51
N TYR A 100 -16.57 8.64 4.09
CA TYR A 100 -15.97 9.91 4.40
C TYR A 100 -15.37 10.53 3.14
N GLU A 101 -15.39 11.87 3.05
CA GLU A 101 -14.65 12.58 2.01
C GLU A 101 -13.15 12.49 2.33
N PRO A 102 -12.28 12.26 1.34
CA PRO A 102 -10.83 12.21 1.55
C PRO A 102 -10.12 13.52 1.17
N PRO A 103 -10.35 14.66 1.89
CA PRO A 103 -9.71 15.92 1.53
C PRO A 103 -8.21 15.76 1.77
N ARG A 104 -7.41 16.02 0.73
CA ARG A 104 -5.93 15.96 0.67
C ARG A 104 -5.31 14.64 0.19
N VAL A 105 -6.06 13.54 0.05
CA VAL A 105 -5.44 12.26 -0.36
C VAL A 105 -4.81 12.34 -1.75
N GLU A 106 -5.38 13.10 -2.68
CA GLU A 106 -4.76 13.35 -3.99
C GLU A 106 -3.35 13.95 -3.86
N GLY A 107 -3.15 14.86 -2.92
CA GLY A 107 -1.83 15.46 -2.66
C GLY A 107 -0.85 14.42 -2.15
N TYR A 108 -1.29 13.54 -1.25
CA TYR A 108 -0.49 12.44 -0.72
C TYR A 108 -0.10 11.44 -1.82
N LEU A 109 -1.05 11.05 -2.67
CA LEU A 109 -0.82 10.17 -3.81
C LEU A 109 0.16 10.77 -4.80
N ARG A 110 0.03 12.06 -5.16
CA ARG A 110 0.97 12.74 -6.06
C ARG A 110 2.38 12.78 -5.49
N THR A 111 2.53 13.16 -4.21
CA THR A 111 3.83 13.19 -3.54
C THR A 111 4.48 11.80 -3.52
N PHE A 112 3.73 10.77 -3.10
CA PHE A 112 4.25 9.41 -3.03
C PHE A 112 4.57 8.85 -4.42
N ARG A 113 3.75 9.16 -5.43
CA ARG A 113 4.04 8.81 -6.82
C ARG A 113 5.35 9.43 -7.32
N THR A 114 5.60 10.71 -7.07
CA THR A 114 6.90 11.33 -7.41
C THR A 114 8.05 10.66 -6.66
N MET A 115 7.86 10.27 -5.40
CA MET A 115 8.88 9.54 -4.65
C MET A 115 9.19 8.17 -5.27
N VAL A 116 8.16 7.41 -5.68
CA VAL A 116 8.34 6.12 -6.36
C VAL A 116 8.98 6.30 -7.74
N GLU A 117 8.55 7.31 -8.50
CA GLU A 117 9.09 7.61 -9.82
C GLU A 117 10.60 7.90 -9.77
N ASP A 118 11.03 8.71 -8.81
CA ASP A 118 12.43 9.11 -8.63
C ASP A 118 13.29 8.01 -7.98
N PHE A 119 12.68 7.06 -7.26
CA PHE A 119 13.42 6.04 -6.52
C PHE A 119 14.03 4.99 -7.46
N ASP A 120 15.30 4.64 -7.25
CA ASP A 120 15.97 3.54 -7.96
C ASP A 120 15.94 2.25 -7.11
N PRO A 121 15.15 1.22 -7.51
CA PRO A 121 15.10 -0.06 -6.81
C PRO A 121 16.45 -0.76 -6.66
N ALA A 122 17.42 -0.51 -7.55
CA ALA A 122 18.75 -1.13 -7.46
C ALA A 122 19.55 -0.65 -6.24
N THR A 123 19.12 0.45 -5.60
CA THR A 123 19.72 0.99 -4.38
C THR A 123 19.06 0.45 -3.10
N ALA A 124 17.95 -0.28 -3.24
CA ALA A 124 17.21 -0.83 -2.12
C ALA A 124 18.02 -1.88 -1.37
N LYS A 125 17.77 -1.97 -0.07
CA LYS A 125 18.24 -3.03 0.81
C LYS A 125 17.04 -3.57 1.55
N ALA A 126 16.49 -4.67 1.04
CA ALA A 126 15.31 -5.31 1.61
C ALA A 126 15.46 -5.47 3.13
N GLY A 127 14.52 -4.91 3.89
CA GLY A 127 14.39 -5.18 5.30
C GLY A 127 13.77 -6.56 5.50
N GLU A 128 14.29 -7.36 6.44
CA GLU A 128 13.88 -8.75 6.62
C GLU A 128 12.37 -8.91 6.89
N ASP A 129 11.75 -7.93 7.57
CA ASP A 129 10.35 -8.01 8.02
C ASP A 129 9.46 -6.86 7.49
N VAL A 130 9.86 -6.19 6.40
CA VAL A 130 9.06 -5.08 5.84
C VAL A 130 8.02 -5.58 4.85
N LEU A 131 8.43 -6.20 3.74
CA LEU A 131 7.49 -6.73 2.76
C LEU A 131 7.10 -8.18 3.13
N PRO A 132 5.82 -8.49 3.42
CA PRO A 132 5.41 -9.83 3.85
C PRO A 132 5.89 -10.94 2.93
N GLY A 133 6.17 -12.11 3.50
CA GLY A 133 6.66 -13.26 2.74
C GLY A 133 5.59 -13.86 1.81
N PRO A 134 5.96 -14.77 0.88
CA PRO A 134 5.01 -15.40 -0.04
C PRO A 134 3.84 -16.12 0.65
N GLN A 135 4.05 -16.65 1.86
CA GLN A 135 3.03 -17.33 2.68
C GLN A 135 2.04 -16.37 3.34
N GLU A 136 2.41 -15.10 3.46
CA GLU A 136 1.65 -14.03 4.10
C GLU A 136 0.99 -13.09 3.07
N ALA A 137 1.15 -13.41 1.78
CA ALA A 137 0.60 -12.63 0.68
C ALA A 137 -0.95 -12.62 0.72
N ALA A 138 -1.54 -11.46 0.47
CA ALA A 138 -2.99 -11.23 0.52
C ALA A 138 -3.68 -11.87 -0.70
N ARG A 139 -3.89 -13.18 -0.65
CA ARG A 139 -4.50 -13.97 -1.75
C ARG A 139 -5.99 -14.22 -1.58
N ALA A 140 -6.51 -13.99 -0.38
CA ALA A 140 -7.94 -14.03 -0.13
C ALA A 140 -8.56 -12.68 -0.50
N SER A 141 -9.86 -12.65 -0.79
CA SER A 141 -10.59 -11.40 -1.02
C SER A 141 -11.89 -11.40 -0.23
N CYS A 142 -12.23 -10.24 0.34
CA CYS A 142 -13.55 -10.01 0.92
C CYS A 142 -14.61 -10.00 -0.19
N VAL A 143 -15.61 -10.88 -0.08
CA VAL A 143 -16.69 -10.96 -1.07
C VAL A 143 -17.56 -9.70 -1.09
N ARG A 144 -17.78 -9.07 0.08
CA ARG A 144 -18.61 -7.86 0.21
C ARG A 144 -17.94 -6.66 -0.43
N HIS A 145 -16.68 -6.39 -0.07
CA HIS A 145 -15.97 -5.18 -0.48
C HIS A 145 -15.05 -5.39 -1.68
N ARG A 146 -14.89 -6.63 -2.16
CA ARG A 146 -14.04 -6.98 -3.31
C ARG A 146 -12.64 -6.38 -3.18
N VAL A 147 -12.06 -6.53 -1.99
CA VAL A 147 -10.68 -6.13 -1.70
C VAL A 147 -9.88 -7.31 -1.21
N LEU A 148 -8.58 -7.31 -1.46
CA LEU A 148 -7.68 -8.33 -0.94
C LEU A 148 -7.66 -8.27 0.59
N ASN A 149 -7.76 -9.43 1.20
CA ASN A 149 -7.70 -9.59 2.64
C ASN A 149 -6.27 -9.98 3.03
N GLY A 150 -5.71 -9.27 3.99
CA GLY A 150 -4.42 -9.58 4.60
C GLY A 150 -4.45 -10.81 5.50
N LEU A 151 -5.12 -11.91 5.12
CA LEU A 151 -4.88 -13.20 5.76
C LEU A 151 -3.41 -13.59 5.55
N PRO A 152 -2.70 -14.13 6.56
CA PRO A 152 -3.23 -14.62 7.84
C PRO A 152 -3.35 -13.57 8.96
N PHE A 153 -2.98 -12.31 8.72
CA PHE A 153 -2.95 -11.28 9.75
C PHE A 153 -4.34 -10.96 10.31
N TRP A 154 -5.36 -10.94 9.45
CA TRP A 154 -6.71 -10.50 9.82
C TRP A 154 -7.80 -11.41 9.26
N GLU A 155 -8.77 -11.76 10.09
CA GLU A 155 -9.92 -12.59 9.67
C GLU A 155 -10.93 -11.80 8.82
N GLU A 156 -10.98 -10.48 8.97
CA GLU A 156 -11.88 -9.58 8.26
C GLU A 156 -11.11 -8.52 7.46
N CYS A 157 -11.68 -8.03 6.35
CA CYS A 157 -11.03 -6.94 5.60
C CYS A 157 -11.20 -5.59 6.30
N VAL A 158 -10.35 -4.62 5.92
CA VAL A 158 -10.36 -3.23 6.41
C VAL A 158 -11.76 -2.64 6.51
N PHE A 159 -12.57 -2.73 5.45
CA PHE A 159 -13.88 -2.10 5.40
C PHE A 159 -14.95 -2.84 6.22
N CYS A 160 -14.81 -4.15 6.43
CA CYS A 160 -15.69 -4.89 7.35
C CYS A 160 -15.48 -4.40 8.80
N THR A 161 -14.22 -4.21 9.20
CA THR A 161 -13.88 -3.76 10.56
C THR A 161 -14.35 -2.33 10.84
N GLU A 162 -14.48 -1.51 9.80
CA GLU A 162 -14.96 -0.14 9.87
C GLU A 162 -16.48 0.01 9.84
N GLY A 163 -17.21 -1.07 9.53
CA GLY A 163 -18.67 -1.04 9.41
C GLY A 163 -19.18 -0.39 8.13
N VAL A 164 -18.39 -0.44 7.05
CA VAL A 164 -18.72 0.13 5.73
C VAL A 164 -19.48 -0.89 4.87
#